data_AF-A0A8T5MP30-F1
#
_entry.id   AF-A0A8T5MP30-F1
#
_cell.length_a   1.000
_cell.length_b   1.000
_cell.length_c   1.000
_cell.angle_alpha   90.00
_cell.angle_beta   90.00
_cell.angle_gamma   90.00
#
_symmetry.space_group_name_H-M   'P 1'
#
loop_
_entity.id
_entity.type
_entity.pdbx_description
1 polymer ?
#
loop_
_entity_poly.entity_id
_entity_poly.type
_entity_poly.pdbx_seq_one_letter_code
_entity_poly.pdbx_strand_id
1 'polypeptide(L)'
;MPLNEHQIVWNQAIERSWKNRNKKFNYPKSPNSILSDLYEELSKEILKINSENINVVEKKNYDSFKTKINKSFVDIQIQKSVIKCVINLKKIKDKNSTLRNISKVGHFGSGNFEATMKSYEDIKKYMPFIIKSYKENLKKN
;
A
#
# COMPACT_ATOMS: atom_id res chain seq x y z
N MET A 1 -14.50 8.28 -21.40
CA MET A 1 -13.60 7.49 -22.27
C MET A 1 -13.66 6.04 -21.83
N PRO A 2 -13.73 5.06 -22.74
CA PRO A 2 -13.66 3.65 -22.38
C PRO A 2 -12.26 3.27 -21.86
N LEU A 3 -12.21 2.29 -20.96
CA LEU A 3 -10.97 1.75 -20.41
C LEU A 3 -10.16 1.03 -21.51
N ASN A 4 -8.83 1.17 -21.51
CA ASN A 4 -7.96 0.43 -22.43
C ASN A 4 -7.79 -1.04 -21.99
N GLU A 5 -7.39 -1.92 -22.91
CA GLU A 5 -7.24 -3.36 -22.66
C GLU A 5 -6.31 -3.68 -21.49
N HIS A 6 -5.23 -2.93 -21.32
CA HIS A 6 -4.29 -3.12 -20.22
C HIS A 6 -4.95 -2.80 -18.86
N GLN A 7 -5.76 -1.74 -18.80
CA GLN A 7 -6.57 -1.39 -17.63
C GLN A 7 -7.61 -2.48 -17.33
N ILE A 8 -8.22 -3.07 -18.35
CA ILE A 8 -9.23 -4.13 -18.21
C ILE A 8 -8.60 -5.41 -17.64
N VAL A 9 -7.47 -5.87 -18.18
CA VAL A 9 -6.74 -7.04 -17.68
C VAL A 9 -6.31 -6.83 -16.23
N TRP A 10 -5.85 -5.62 -15.90
CA TRP A 10 -5.42 -5.27 -14.55
C TRP A 10 -6.58 -5.24 -13.54
N ASN A 11 -7.71 -4.63 -13.91
CA ASN A 11 -8.93 -4.63 -13.08
C ASN A 11 -9.46 -6.06 -12.87
N GLN A 12 -9.44 -6.91 -13.90
CA GLN A 12 -9.84 -8.31 -13.77
C GLN A 12 -8.89 -9.12 -12.86
N ALA A 13 -7.58 -8.86 -12.93
CA ALA A 13 -6.59 -9.50 -12.07
C ALA A 13 -6.79 -9.09 -10.60
N ILE A 14 -7.08 -7.81 -10.35
CA ILE A 14 -7.44 -7.29 -9.04
C ILE A 14 -8.71 -7.94 -8.51
N GLU A 15 -9.79 -7.96 -9.29
CA GLU A 15 -11.03 -8.62 -8.88
C GLU A 15 -10.84 -10.10 -8.55
N ARG A 16 -10.05 -10.82 -9.36
CA ARG A 16 -9.73 -12.23 -9.12
C ARG A 16 -8.90 -12.40 -7.85
N SER A 17 -7.89 -11.56 -7.64
CA SER A 17 -7.10 -11.55 -6.41
C SER A 17 -8.00 -11.26 -5.20
N TRP A 18 -8.92 -10.29 -5.27
CA TRP A 18 -9.89 -10.00 -4.21
C TRP A 18 -10.86 -11.15 -3.94
N LYS A 19 -11.42 -11.77 -4.98
CA LYS A 19 -12.30 -12.94 -4.85
C LYS A 19 -11.56 -14.12 -4.20
N ASN A 20 -10.32 -14.38 -4.62
CA ASN A 20 -9.47 -15.41 -4.02
C ASN A 20 -9.05 -15.07 -2.58
N ARG A 21 -8.72 -13.82 -2.27
CA ARG A 21 -8.36 -13.35 -0.93
C ARG A 21 -9.52 -13.46 0.06
N ASN A 22 -10.72 -13.06 -0.34
CA ASN A 22 -11.94 -13.23 0.46
C ASN A 22 -12.20 -14.71 0.77
N LYS A 23 -12.03 -15.59 -0.24
CA LYS A 23 -12.19 -17.04 -0.08
C LYS A 23 -11.11 -17.67 0.83
N LYS A 24 -9.87 -17.18 0.77
CA LYS A 24 -8.72 -17.74 1.48
C LYS A 24 -8.56 -17.24 2.91
N PHE A 25 -8.93 -15.99 3.19
CA PHE A 25 -8.62 -15.33 4.46
C PHE A 25 -9.83 -14.78 5.21
N ASN A 26 -11.05 -14.92 4.67
CA ASN A 26 -12.29 -14.39 5.25
C ASN A 26 -12.19 -12.88 5.56
N TYR A 27 -11.54 -12.13 4.67
CA TYR A 27 -11.45 -10.67 4.76
C TYR A 27 -12.87 -10.08 4.70
N PRO A 28 -13.20 -9.04 5.49
CA PRO A 28 -14.52 -8.44 5.43
C PRO A 28 -14.75 -7.85 4.04
N LYS A 29 -15.65 -8.49 3.27
CA LYS A 29 -16.13 -7.98 1.99
C LYS A 29 -16.82 -6.63 2.21
N SER A 30 -16.40 -5.63 1.44
CA SER A 30 -17.33 -5.02 0.50
C SER A 30 -16.57 -4.65 -0.78
N PRO A 31 -16.75 -5.43 -1.87
CA PRO A 31 -16.24 -5.12 -3.21
C PRO A 31 -16.82 -3.81 -3.80
N ASN A 32 -17.67 -3.11 -3.04
CA ASN A 32 -18.37 -1.89 -3.40
C ASN A 32 -18.28 -0.89 -2.23
N SER A 33 -17.08 -0.73 -1.67
CA SER A 33 -16.83 0.26 -0.61
C SER A 33 -15.78 1.25 -1.07
N ILE A 34 -15.95 2.49 -0.64
CA ILE A 34 -15.01 3.60 -0.86
C ILE A 34 -13.57 3.21 -0.51
N LEU A 35 -13.37 2.32 0.47
CA LEU A 35 -12.04 1.81 0.85
C LEU A 35 -11.44 0.85 -0.17
N SER A 36 -12.26 0.06 -0.88
CA SER A 36 -11.79 -0.79 -1.97
C SER A 36 -11.27 0.07 -3.11
N ASP A 37 -12.03 1.08 -3.51
CA ASP A 37 -11.63 2.03 -4.58
C ASP A 37 -10.38 2.82 -4.18
N LEU A 38 -10.29 3.22 -2.91
CA LEU A 38 -9.13 3.91 -2.37
C LEU A 38 -7.89 3.00 -2.36
N TYR A 39 -8.05 1.72 -2.00
CA TYR A 39 -6.96 0.75 -2.03
C TYR A 39 -6.47 0.51 -3.46
N GLU A 40 -7.39 0.37 -4.41
CA GLU A 40 -7.05 0.17 -5.82
C GLU A 40 -6.28 1.36 -6.37
N GLU A 41 -6.74 2.58 -6.10
CA GLU A 41 -6.06 3.79 -6.53
C GLU A 41 -4.68 3.93 -5.88
N LEU A 42 -4.58 3.69 -4.57
CA LEU A 42 -3.31 3.70 -3.86
C LEU A 42 -2.34 2.67 -4.45
N SER A 43 -2.82 1.46 -4.75
CA SER A 43 -2.00 0.39 -5.34
C SER A 43 -1.51 0.77 -6.74
N LYS A 44 -2.39 1.36 -7.57
CA LYS A 44 -2.02 1.90 -8.90
C LYS A 44 -0.94 2.96 -8.77
N GLU A 45 -1.13 3.94 -7.90
CA GLU A 45 -0.16 5.01 -7.64
C GLU A 45 1.19 4.44 -7.20
N ILE A 46 1.22 3.48 -6.26
CA ILE A 46 2.46 2.84 -5.81
C ILE A 46 3.17 2.12 -6.96
N LEU A 47 2.44 1.41 -7.81
CA LEU A 47 3.04 0.68 -8.92
C LEU A 47 3.51 1.61 -10.04
N LYS A 48 2.92 2.79 -10.22
CA LYS A 48 3.43 3.83 -11.14
C LYS A 48 4.84 4.31 -10.78
N ILE A 49 5.29 4.12 -9.53
CA ILE A 49 6.65 4.48 -9.12
C ILE A 49 7.68 3.70 -9.95
N ASN A 50 7.54 2.37 -10.05
CA ASN A 50 8.39 1.49 -10.84
C ASN A 50 7.83 0.05 -10.88
N SER A 51 6.84 -0.20 -11.73
CA SER A 51 6.10 -1.47 -11.76
C SER A 51 6.96 -2.72 -11.99
N GLU A 52 8.08 -2.59 -12.73
CA GLU A 52 9.00 -3.71 -13.02
C GLU A 52 9.86 -4.10 -11.81
N ASN A 53 10.09 -3.17 -10.88
CA ASN A 53 10.98 -3.37 -9.74
C ASN A 53 10.23 -3.42 -8.39
N ILE A 54 8.90 -3.54 -8.44
CA ILE A 54 8.04 -3.66 -7.27
C ILE A 54 7.36 -5.03 -7.29
N ASN A 55 7.55 -5.80 -6.23
CA ASN A 55 6.86 -7.06 -6.00
C ASN A 55 5.80 -6.87 -4.91
N VAL A 56 4.59 -7.37 -5.14
CA VAL A 56 3.49 -7.33 -4.17
C VAL A 56 3.33 -8.71 -3.54
N VAL A 57 3.52 -8.80 -2.23
CA VAL A 57 3.35 -10.03 -1.46
C VAL A 57 2.10 -9.93 -0.60
N GLU A 58 1.06 -10.62 -1.02
CA GLU A 58 -0.20 -10.73 -0.28
C GLU A 58 0.00 -11.54 1.01
N LYS A 59 -0.39 -10.97 2.16
CA LYS A 59 -0.41 -11.64 3.46
C LYS A 59 -1.83 -11.68 4.00
N LYS A 60 -2.06 -12.51 5.02
CA LYS A 60 -3.38 -12.70 5.63
C LYS A 60 -4.05 -11.39 6.06
N ASN A 61 -3.28 -10.43 6.56
CA ASN A 61 -3.81 -9.20 7.18
C ASN A 61 -3.35 -7.90 6.50
N TYR A 62 -2.47 -7.98 5.50
CA TYR A 62 -1.89 -6.81 4.83
C TYR A 62 -1.24 -7.23 3.51
N ASP A 63 -1.00 -6.27 2.62
CA ASP A 63 -0.24 -6.49 1.39
C ASP A 63 1.10 -5.75 1.49
N SER A 64 2.19 -6.47 1.21
CA SER A 64 3.56 -5.95 1.35
C SER A 64 4.13 -5.58 -0.01
N PHE A 65 4.41 -4.30 -0.21
CA PHE A 65 5.06 -3.81 -1.41
C PHE A 65 6.57 -3.78 -1.17
N LYS A 66 7.28 -4.55 -1.98
CA LYS A 66 8.70 -4.81 -1.84
C LYS A 66 9.45 -4.36 -3.06
N THR A 67 10.67 -3.89 -2.85
CA THR A 67 11.59 -3.58 -3.94
C THR A 67 12.11 -4.87 -4.58
N LYS A 68 12.78 -4.75 -5.74
CA LYS A 68 13.45 -5.87 -6.43
C LYS A 68 14.44 -6.66 -5.58
N ILE A 69 14.95 -6.07 -4.48
CA ILE A 69 15.84 -6.75 -3.52
C ILE A 69 15.07 -7.33 -2.32
N ASN A 70 13.75 -7.50 -2.44
CA ASN A 70 12.84 -8.11 -1.47
C ASN A 70 12.73 -7.37 -0.11
N LYS A 71 13.11 -6.08 -0.06
CA LYS A 71 12.88 -5.22 1.11
C LYS A 71 11.51 -4.55 1.01
N SER A 72 10.70 -4.65 2.07
CA SER A 72 9.43 -3.92 2.15
C SER A 72 9.68 -2.42 2.29
N PHE A 73 8.99 -1.63 1.47
CA PHE A 73 8.98 -0.17 1.58
C PHE A 73 7.63 0.38 2.04
N VAL A 74 6.53 -0.35 1.79
CA VAL A 74 5.22 -0.03 2.37
C VAL A 74 4.40 -1.31 2.52
N ASP A 75 3.72 -1.42 3.66
CA ASP A 75 2.78 -2.50 3.96
C ASP A 75 1.39 -1.88 4.16
N ILE A 76 0.40 -2.37 3.41
CA ILE A 76 -0.97 -1.83 3.38
C ILE A 76 -1.92 -2.76 4.11
N GLN A 77 -2.60 -2.25 5.13
CA GLN A 77 -3.64 -2.95 5.86
C GLN A 77 -4.98 -2.23 5.67
N ILE A 78 -5.98 -2.95 5.18
CA ILE A 78 -7.34 -2.44 5.07
C ILE A 78 -8.06 -2.77 6.38
N GLN A 79 -8.59 -1.75 7.04
CA GLN A 79 -9.40 -1.88 8.24
C GLN A 79 -10.87 -1.56 7.95
N LYS A 80 -11.73 -1.69 8.98
CA LYS A 80 -13.18 -1.50 8.84
C LYS A 80 -13.59 -0.14 8.25
N SER A 81 -12.83 0.92 8.52
CA SER A 81 -13.18 2.30 8.14
C SER A 81 -12.01 3.12 7.57
N VAL A 82 -10.81 2.54 7.50
CA VAL A 82 -9.58 3.23 7.10
C VAL A 82 -8.63 2.27 6.39
N ILE A 83 -7.72 2.81 5.59
CA ILE A 83 -6.51 2.11 5.16
C ILE A 83 -5.34 2.58 6.03
N LYS A 84 -4.58 1.64 6.57
CA LYS A 84 -3.33 1.91 7.28
C LYS A 84 -2.16 1.51 6.41
N CYS A 85 -1.19 2.40 6.27
CA CYS A 85 0.05 2.13 5.56
C CYS A 85 1.21 2.23 6.54
N VAL A 86 1.91 1.12 6.75
CA VAL A 86 3.17 1.10 7.49
C VAL A 86 4.29 1.36 6.48
N ILE A 87 5.00 2.48 6.65
CA ILE A 87 5.99 2.99 5.71
C ILE A 87 7.39 2.83 6.32
N ASN A 88 8.28 2.19 5.57
CA ASN A 88 9.65 1.92 5.99
C ASN A 88 10.61 3.08 5.70
N LEU A 89 10.51 4.13 6.51
CA LEU A 89 11.44 5.26 6.47
C LEU A 89 12.46 5.18 7.61
N LYS A 90 13.72 5.52 7.31
CA LYS A 90 14.76 5.64 8.34
C LYS A 90 14.54 6.86 9.24
N LYS A 91 14.15 7.99 8.64
CA LYS A 91 13.88 9.25 9.36
C LYS A 91 12.94 10.17 8.59
N ILE A 92 12.14 10.92 9.34
CA ILE A 92 11.38 12.04 8.83
C ILE A 92 12.07 13.33 9.30
N LYS A 93 12.37 14.24 8.36
CA LYS A 93 12.97 15.54 8.68
C LYS A 93 11.91 16.60 8.98
N ASP A 94 10.70 16.43 8.47
CA ASP A 94 9.60 17.35 8.69
C ASP A 94 8.99 17.18 10.08
N LYS A 95 9.17 18.18 10.93
CA LYS A 95 8.52 18.26 12.26
C LYS A 95 6.98 18.28 12.16
N ASN A 96 6.44 18.67 11.02
CA ASN A 96 4.99 18.74 10.76
C ASN A 96 4.44 17.48 10.08
N SER A 97 5.18 16.36 10.04
CA SER A 97 4.68 15.17 9.38
C SER A 97 3.45 14.64 10.10
N THR A 98 2.38 14.38 9.35
CA THR A 98 1.17 13.76 9.90
C THR A 98 1.29 12.23 10.01
N LEU A 99 2.50 11.69 9.83
CA LEU A 99 2.81 10.28 10.04
C LEU A 99 2.96 10.00 11.52
N ARG A 100 2.31 8.94 11.99
CA ARG A 100 2.45 8.47 13.36
C ARG A 100 3.73 7.63 13.47
N ASN A 101 4.61 7.95 14.41
CA ASN A 101 5.73 7.08 14.73
C ASN A 101 5.21 5.82 15.47
N ILE A 102 5.51 4.64 14.93
CA ILE A 102 5.12 3.34 15.46
C ILE A 102 6.32 2.43 15.74
N SER A 103 7.55 2.96 15.73
CA SER A 103 8.78 2.17 15.92
C SER A 103 8.89 1.48 17.27
N LYS A 104 8.06 1.86 18.25
CA LYS A 104 7.99 1.27 19.59
C LYS A 104 6.67 0.51 19.85
N VAL A 105 5.83 0.35 18.83
CA VAL A 105 4.50 -0.27 18.93
C VAL A 105 4.50 -1.54 18.08
N GLY A 106 3.93 -2.64 18.56
CA GLY A 106 3.77 -3.84 17.75
C GLY A 106 2.88 -3.57 16.53
N HIS A 107 3.36 -3.87 15.33
CA HIS A 107 2.63 -3.70 14.08
C HIS A 107 3.10 -4.72 13.03
N PHE A 108 2.34 -4.85 11.94
CA PHE A 108 2.73 -5.69 10.81
C PHE A 108 3.67 -4.92 9.87
N GLY A 109 4.71 -5.59 9.39
CA GLY A 109 5.67 -5.00 8.45
C GLY A 109 7.04 -4.69 9.07
N SER A 110 7.86 -3.94 8.33
CA SER A 110 9.20 -3.54 8.77
C SER A 110 9.35 -2.02 8.86
N GLY A 111 8.25 -1.27 8.83
CA GLY A 111 8.28 0.18 8.77
C GLY A 111 8.16 0.87 10.13
N ASN A 112 8.62 2.12 10.20
CA ASN A 112 8.68 2.84 11.47
C ASN A 112 7.55 3.86 11.62
N PHE A 113 6.80 4.11 10.56
CA PHE A 113 5.81 5.17 10.48
C PHE A 113 4.49 4.66 9.90
N GLU A 114 3.37 5.11 10.45
CA GLU A 114 2.01 4.76 10.03
C GLU A 114 1.33 5.98 9.42
N ALA A 115 0.82 5.83 8.20
CA ALA A 115 -0.17 6.73 7.60
C ALA A 115 -1.56 6.11 7.74
N THR A 116 -2.55 6.92 8.08
CA THR A 116 -3.97 6.54 8.03
C THR A 116 -4.64 7.29 6.90
N MET A 117 -5.27 6.56 5.98
CA MET A 117 -5.93 7.11 4.80
C MET A 117 -7.43 6.78 4.83
N LYS A 118 -8.24 7.79 4.53
CA LYS A 118 -9.70 7.71 4.41
C LYS A 118 -10.21 8.28 3.09
N SER A 119 -9.36 9.00 2.35
CA SER A 119 -9.71 9.77 1.16
C SER A 119 -8.59 9.80 0.12
N TYR A 120 -8.90 10.19 -1.11
CA TYR A 120 -7.92 10.37 -2.18
C TYR A 120 -6.92 11.50 -1.88
N GLU A 121 -7.34 12.50 -1.12
CA GLU A 121 -6.48 13.56 -0.61
C GLU A 121 -5.38 13.00 0.31
N ASP A 122 -5.70 11.98 1.11
CA ASP A 122 -4.72 11.30 1.94
C ASP A 122 -3.68 10.56 1.07
N ILE A 123 -4.08 9.96 -0.06
CA ILE A 123 -3.13 9.35 -0.99
C ILE A 123 -2.14 10.42 -1.47
N LYS A 124 -2.62 11.55 -2.00
CA LYS A 124 -1.77 12.66 -2.47
C LYS A 124 -0.83 13.16 -1.39
N LYS A 125 -1.34 13.28 -0.16
CA LYS A 125 -0.61 13.73 1.02
C LYS A 125 0.52 12.77 1.41
N TYR A 126 0.27 11.47 1.38
CA TYR A 126 1.21 10.47 1.91
C TYR A 126 2.12 9.84 0.85
N MET A 127 1.77 9.95 -0.43
CA MET A 127 2.53 9.40 -1.55
C MET A 127 4.01 9.85 -1.58
N PRO A 128 4.37 11.12 -1.28
CA PRO A 128 5.77 11.53 -1.21
C PRO A 128 6.61 10.71 -0.21
N PHE A 129 6.01 10.30 0.92
CA PHE A 129 6.68 9.45 1.92
C PHE A 129 6.88 8.02 1.42
N ILE A 130 5.91 7.48 0.68
CA ILE A 130 6.03 6.14 0.08
C ILE A 130 7.11 6.12 -1.00
N ILE A 131 7.15 7.14 -1.87
CA ILE A 131 8.21 7.30 -2.89
C ILE A 131 9.59 7.40 -2.22
N LYS A 132 9.69 8.19 -1.15
CA LYS A 132 10.94 8.30 -0.38
C LYS A 132 11.34 6.94 0.21
N SER A 133 10.39 6.22 0.80
CA SER A 133 10.61 4.88 1.35
C SER A 133 11.12 3.89 0.30
N TYR A 134 10.51 3.90 -0.90
CA TYR A 134 10.97 3.08 -2.02
C TYR A 134 12.44 3.36 -2.37
N LYS A 135 12.81 4.65 -2.50
CA LYS A 135 14.20 5.06 -2.80
C LYS A 135 15.19 4.65 -1.70
N GLU A 136 14.80 4.75 -0.43
CA GLU A 136 15.67 4.36 0.71
C GLU A 136 15.87 2.83 0.77
N ASN A 137 14.86 2.05 0.39
CA ASN A 137 14.88 0.58 0.46
C ASN A 137 15.29 -0.11 -0.86
N LEU A 138 15.62 0.65 -1.90
CA LEU A 138 16.22 0.15 -3.13
C LEU A 138 17.70 -0.19 -3.00
N LYS A 139 18.40 0.41 -2.03
CA LYS A 139 19.84 0.23 -1.84
C LYS A 139 20.10 -1.08 -1.10
N LYS A 140 20.98 -1.92 -1.66
CA LYS A 140 21.71 -2.90 -0.85
C LYS A 140 22.59 -2.07 0.09
N ASN A 141 22.35 -2.20 1.39
CA ASN A 141 23.33 -1.76 2.37
C ASN A 141 24.47 -2.78 2.32
#